data_AF-A0A932YDR4-F1
#
_entry.id   AF-A0A932YDR4-F1
#
_cell.length_a   1.000
_cell.length_b   1.000
_cell.length_c   1.000
_cell.angle_alpha   90.00
_cell.angle_beta   90.00
_cell.angle_gamma   90.00
#
_symmetry.space_group_name_H-M   'P 1'
#
loop_
_entity.id
_entity.type
_entity.pdbx_description
1 polymer ?
#
loop_
_entity_poly.entity_id
_entity_poly.type
_entity_poly.pdbx_seq_one_letter_code
_entity_poly.pdbx_strand_id
1 'polypeptide(L)'
;GMVPFNASAGTISYSGASYQDWRYLHGTKDLSSNPTTQGAVVFTVPADLPLIGSDGITAMDFVYYQYGSIEAARIRVSSGKTFTDPAPGVTAPTISCQIKRDEGGEIRHAAAQSTLVIPPTALPATAQSGEPITITMEVIELTDLTPQTSIASAAQAIGLKLGGSALRLGPAGLAFAKPVTLKMALSSSCAPTTKAGIYWWNPNLKVWQRVTDSTLNLASCEVSAPLNHFSIYALFLDPPEPSSLELGEVYVFPNPARKEQKPTFHIETQATLSSLDIRIYDATGQLLHQKTLTGNSPQVTNRAGKVALAYEYTWDSTDIASGVYFYTLKASRQGETVNHKGKFVVVR
;
A
#
# COMPACT_ATOMS: atom_id res chain seq x y z
N GLY A 1 37.67 -2.10 6.45
CA GLY A 1 38.35 -3.41 6.41
C GLY A 1 37.73 -4.29 7.47
N MET A 2 37.39 -5.54 7.14
CA MET A 2 36.85 -6.47 8.13
C MET A 2 37.97 -6.95 9.06
N VAL A 3 37.72 -6.89 10.37
CA VAL A 3 38.60 -7.41 11.43
C VAL A 3 37.93 -8.68 11.98
N PRO A 4 38.67 -9.77 12.24
CA PRO A 4 38.09 -11.02 12.70
C PRO A 4 37.53 -10.89 14.14
N PHE A 5 36.38 -11.51 14.34
CA PHE A 5 35.63 -11.58 15.60
C PHE A 5 36.05 -12.81 16.41
N ASN A 6 36.25 -12.66 17.72
CA ASN A 6 36.47 -13.80 18.61
C ASN A 6 35.68 -13.57 19.90
N ALA A 7 34.62 -14.35 20.11
CA ALA A 7 33.77 -14.25 21.30
C ALA A 7 34.25 -15.22 22.37
N SER A 8 34.86 -14.68 23.42
CA SER A 8 34.76 -15.24 24.76
C SER A 8 34.43 -14.09 25.71
N ALA A 9 33.76 -14.41 26.82
CA ALA A 9 33.05 -13.46 27.67
C ALA A 9 33.82 -12.15 27.96
N GLY A 10 33.17 -11.04 27.64
CA GLY A 10 33.40 -9.74 28.28
C GLY A 10 34.42 -8.85 27.58
N THR A 11 33.92 -7.69 27.15
CA THR A 11 34.62 -6.48 26.66
C THR A 11 34.78 -6.38 25.15
N ILE A 12 34.11 -5.39 24.56
CA ILE A 12 34.36 -4.89 23.21
C ILE A 12 35.12 -3.57 23.36
N SER A 13 36.29 -3.46 22.76
CA SER A 13 37.12 -2.24 22.79
C SER A 13 37.29 -1.70 21.38
N TYR A 14 36.96 -0.43 21.16
CA TYR A 14 37.23 0.29 19.92
C TYR A 14 38.24 1.40 20.20
N SER A 15 39.33 1.46 19.43
CA SER A 15 40.32 2.54 19.52
C SER A 15 40.28 3.40 18.25
N GLY A 16 40.18 4.72 18.40
CA GLY A 16 40.42 5.65 17.29
C GLY A 16 39.41 6.79 17.06
N ALA A 17 38.51 7.09 18.00
CA ALA A 17 37.60 8.23 17.87
C ALA A 17 37.70 9.20 19.05
N SER A 18 37.58 10.49 18.74
CA SER A 18 37.45 11.60 19.68
C SER A 18 35.96 11.82 19.96
N TYR A 19 35.57 12.03 21.21
CA TYR A 19 34.16 12.25 21.59
C TYR A 19 34.02 13.56 22.37
N GLN A 20 32.92 14.27 22.15
CA GLN A 20 32.41 15.29 23.07
C GLN A 20 31.03 14.85 23.59
N ASP A 21 30.92 14.83 24.91
CA ASP A 21 29.72 14.81 25.74
C ASP A 21 28.76 13.59 25.66
N TRP A 22 28.44 13.02 26.83
CA TRP A 22 27.34 12.06 27.01
C TRP A 22 26.62 12.40 28.33
N ARG A 23 25.29 12.55 28.30
CA ARG A 23 24.46 12.59 29.52
C ARG A 23 23.77 11.25 29.72
N TYR A 24 23.97 10.67 30.90
CA TYR A 24 23.31 9.44 31.36
C TYR A 24 21.92 9.79 31.92
N LEU A 25 20.87 9.02 31.57
CA LEU A 25 19.62 9.04 32.33
C LEU A 25 19.90 8.40 33.71
N HIS A 26 19.76 9.18 34.78
CA HIS A 26 19.90 8.82 36.21
C HIS A 26 21.22 9.18 36.94
N GLY A 27 21.80 10.34 36.65
CA GLY A 27 22.70 11.00 37.60
C GLY A 27 23.43 12.21 37.01
N THR A 28 23.53 13.30 37.76
CA THR A 28 24.28 14.49 37.35
C THR A 28 25.76 14.30 37.68
N LYS A 29 26.65 14.41 36.69
CA LYS A 29 28.08 14.64 36.92
C LYS A 29 28.44 16.00 36.34
N ASP A 30 28.98 16.87 37.18
CA ASP A 30 29.50 18.16 36.77
C ASP A 30 30.94 17.98 36.25
N LEU A 31 31.22 18.50 35.06
CA LEU A 31 32.55 18.48 34.45
C LEU A 31 32.91 19.90 34.04
N SER A 32 33.29 20.71 35.02
CA SER A 32 34.05 21.92 34.75
C SER A 32 35.42 21.53 34.19
N SER A 33 35.73 22.06 33.01
CA SER A 33 36.96 21.88 32.22
C SER A 33 36.98 20.68 31.27
N ASN A 34 37.13 21.02 29.99
CA ASN A 34 37.30 20.18 28.82
C ASN A 34 38.47 19.19 29.01
N PRO A 35 38.27 17.90 28.69
CA PRO A 35 39.30 17.23 27.90
C PRO A 35 38.70 16.29 26.84
N THR A 36 39.07 16.52 25.59
CA THR A 36 39.16 15.43 24.61
C THR A 36 40.27 14.47 25.04
N THR A 37 39.91 13.34 25.65
CA THR A 37 40.80 12.20 25.83
C THR A 37 40.37 11.06 24.92
N GLN A 38 41.31 10.49 24.15
CA GLN A 38 41.13 9.17 23.53
C GLN A 38 40.95 8.15 24.66
N GLY A 39 39.82 7.45 24.68
CA GLY A 39 39.52 6.40 25.64
C GLY A 39 38.60 5.36 25.03
N ALA A 40 38.75 4.11 25.46
CA ALA A 40 37.84 3.03 25.11
C ALA A 40 36.51 3.23 25.85
N VAL A 41 35.38 3.15 25.15
CA VAL A 41 34.06 3.08 25.78
C VAL A 41 33.76 1.61 26.05
N VAL A 42 33.67 1.24 27.33
CA VAL A 42 33.32 -0.11 27.75
C VAL A 42 31.83 -0.17 28.05
N PHE A 43 31.10 -1.03 27.33
CA PHE A 43 29.72 -1.37 27.67
C PHE A 43 29.70 -2.66 28.48
N THR A 44 29.20 -2.60 29.72
CA THR A 44 28.97 -3.79 30.54
C THR A 44 27.53 -4.23 30.34
N VAL A 45 27.34 -5.41 29.75
CA VAL A 45 26.01 -6.05 29.68
C VAL A 45 25.78 -6.77 31.02
N PRO A 46 24.66 -6.51 31.73
CA PRO A 46 24.31 -7.23 32.94
C PRO A 46 24.28 -8.75 32.73
N ALA A 47 24.91 -9.50 33.64
CA ALA A 47 25.05 -10.96 33.53
C ALA A 47 23.71 -11.73 33.65
N ASP A 48 22.66 -11.04 34.08
CA ASP A 48 21.31 -11.54 34.32
C ASP A 48 20.35 -11.32 33.14
N LEU A 49 20.79 -10.72 32.03
CA LEU A 49 20.00 -10.68 30.81
C LEU A 49 19.96 -12.08 30.15
N PRO A 50 18.78 -12.74 30.06
CA PRO A 50 18.68 -14.04 29.43
C PRO A 50 18.95 -13.90 27.93
N LEU A 51 20.13 -14.32 27.49
CA LEU A 51 20.44 -14.53 26.08
C LEU A 51 19.66 -15.78 25.63
N ILE A 52 18.55 -15.58 24.95
CA ILE A 52 17.72 -16.67 24.42
C ILE A 52 18.37 -17.17 23.12
N GLY A 53 19.17 -18.24 23.23
CA GLY A 53 19.81 -18.94 22.10
C GLY A 53 21.32 -19.15 22.31
N SER A 54 21.86 -20.27 21.80
CA SER A 54 23.30 -20.56 21.78
C SER A 54 24.12 -19.64 20.87
N ASP A 55 23.43 -18.78 20.12
CA ASP A 55 24.01 -17.88 19.15
C ASP A 55 24.06 -16.50 19.81
N GLY A 56 25.23 -16.13 20.33
CA GLY A 56 25.43 -14.87 21.06
C GLY A 56 25.03 -13.61 20.26
N ILE A 57 25.26 -12.43 20.82
CA ILE A 57 25.01 -11.14 20.13
C ILE A 57 25.71 -11.17 18.76
N THR A 58 24.94 -11.25 17.68
CA THR A 58 25.45 -11.45 16.31
C THR A 58 25.73 -10.15 15.56
N ALA A 59 25.17 -9.02 16.01
CA ALA A 59 25.44 -7.71 15.43
C ALA A 59 25.22 -6.57 16.44
N MET A 60 26.01 -5.51 16.31
CA MET A 60 25.85 -4.25 17.03
C MET A 60 26.03 -3.13 15.99
N ASP A 61 24.97 -2.38 15.72
CA ASP A 61 25.02 -1.25 14.79
C ASP A 61 25.35 0.05 15.53
N PHE A 62 26.36 0.75 15.03
CA PHE A 62 26.70 2.10 15.48
C PHE A 62 26.21 3.10 14.44
N VAL A 63 25.43 4.08 14.91
CA VAL A 63 24.91 5.17 14.10
C VAL A 63 25.85 6.38 14.28
N TYR A 64 26.54 6.77 13.20
CA TYR A 64 27.39 7.96 13.16
C TYR A 64 26.69 9.10 12.42
N TYR A 65 26.79 10.32 12.93
CA TYR A 65 26.40 11.53 12.21
C TYR A 65 27.64 12.24 11.66
N GLN A 66 27.51 12.82 10.46
CA GLN A 66 28.52 13.72 9.89
C GLN A 66 28.72 14.88 10.87
N TYR A 67 29.99 15.19 11.20
CA TYR A 67 30.48 16.15 12.21
C TYR A 67 30.85 15.62 13.61
N GLY A 68 31.01 14.30 13.78
CA GLY A 68 31.87 13.76 14.86
C GLY A 68 31.29 13.75 16.28
N SER A 69 29.98 13.96 16.44
CA SER A 69 29.25 13.71 17.69
C SER A 69 28.38 12.45 17.57
N ILE A 70 28.32 11.66 18.66
CA ILE A 70 27.38 10.55 18.82
C ILE A 70 26.31 11.02 19.80
N GLU A 71 25.06 11.18 19.35
CA GLU A 71 23.96 11.55 20.25
C GLU A 71 23.15 10.34 20.76
N ALA A 72 23.19 9.17 20.10
CA ALA A 72 22.53 7.96 20.60
C ALA A 72 23.09 6.67 20.00
N ALA A 73 23.24 5.64 20.84
CA ALA A 73 23.43 4.25 20.42
C ALA A 73 22.15 3.45 20.74
N ARG A 74 21.64 2.69 19.77
CA ARG A 74 20.55 1.71 20.00
C ARG A 74 21.09 0.31 19.80
N ILE A 75 21.17 -0.46 20.88
CA ILE A 75 21.47 -1.88 20.81
C ILE A 75 20.16 -2.62 20.56
N ARG A 76 20.01 -3.27 19.40
CA ARG A 76 18.93 -4.24 19.15
C ARG A 76 19.50 -5.64 19.27
N VAL A 77 18.98 -6.39 20.22
CA VAL A 77 19.18 -7.84 20.29
C VAL A 77 18.01 -8.46 19.53
N SER A 78 18.21 -8.86 18.27
CA SER A 78 17.19 -9.59 17.50
C SER A 78 17.53 -11.08 17.45
N SER A 79 16.58 -11.92 17.84
CA SER A 79 16.61 -13.34 17.52
C SER A 79 16.39 -13.50 16.00
N GLY A 80 17.46 -13.70 15.24
CA GLY A 80 17.40 -14.22 13.87
C GLY A 80 16.88 -13.31 12.75
N LYS A 81 16.73 -11.99 12.97
CA LYS A 81 16.30 -11.04 11.92
C LYS A 81 17.39 -10.00 11.64
N THR A 82 18.01 -10.08 10.46
CA THR A 82 18.93 -9.08 9.93
C THR A 82 18.15 -7.93 9.32
N PHE A 83 18.31 -6.72 9.86
CA PHE A 83 17.82 -5.49 9.26
C PHE A 83 19.02 -4.70 8.75
N THR A 84 19.01 -4.30 7.49
CA THR A 84 20.01 -3.35 6.97
C THR A 84 19.34 -1.98 6.91
N ASP A 85 19.59 -1.13 7.91
CA ASP A 85 19.19 0.29 7.85
C ASP A 85 20.26 1.04 7.06
N PRO A 86 19.94 1.84 6.03
CA PRO A 86 20.92 2.69 5.39
C PRO A 86 21.57 3.66 6.38
N ALA A 87 22.81 4.08 6.07
CA ALA A 87 23.54 5.03 6.88
C ALA A 87 22.72 6.33 7.09
N PRO A 88 22.70 6.90 8.32
CA PRO A 88 21.99 8.14 8.62
C PRO A 88 22.40 9.25 7.64
N GLY A 89 21.43 9.89 6.99
CA GLY A 89 21.66 10.96 6.02
C GLY A 89 21.67 10.53 4.55
N VAL A 90 21.66 9.22 4.27
CA VAL A 90 21.37 8.69 2.93
C VAL A 90 20.04 7.95 3.02
N THR A 91 18.94 8.61 2.64
CA THR A 91 17.67 7.91 2.44
C THR A 91 17.83 6.98 1.25
N ALA A 92 18.19 5.72 1.50
CA ALA A 92 18.16 4.72 0.44
C ALA A 92 16.73 4.65 -0.08
N PRO A 93 16.51 4.82 -1.39
CA PRO A 93 15.18 4.76 -1.96
C PRO A 93 14.62 3.33 -1.87
N THR A 94 15.42 2.32 -1.54
CA THR A 94 15.02 0.93 -1.46
C THR A 94 15.47 0.29 -0.16
N ILE A 95 14.55 -0.39 0.51
CA ILE A 95 14.81 -1.29 1.63
C ILE A 95 14.58 -2.72 1.16
N SER A 96 15.46 -3.64 1.58
CA SER A 96 15.38 -5.07 1.26
C SER A 96 15.44 -5.88 2.54
N CYS A 97 14.56 -6.89 2.67
CA CYS A 97 14.52 -7.78 3.83
C CYS A 97 14.33 -9.23 3.37
N GLN A 98 15.05 -10.15 4.02
CA GLN A 98 14.85 -11.59 3.84
C GLN A 98 13.78 -12.06 4.82
N ILE A 99 12.66 -12.57 4.32
CA ILE A 99 11.54 -13.03 5.16
C ILE A 99 11.22 -14.48 4.83
N LYS A 100 11.26 -15.34 5.84
CA LYS A 100 10.79 -16.72 5.70
C LYS A 100 9.27 -16.78 5.72
N ARG A 101 8.72 -17.68 4.91
CA ARG A 101 7.28 -17.81 4.69
C ARG A 101 6.50 -18.13 5.95
N ASP A 102 7.01 -19.04 6.77
CA ASP A 102 6.39 -19.53 8.00
C ASP A 102 6.49 -18.53 9.16
N GLU A 103 7.49 -17.65 9.15
CA GLU A 103 7.69 -16.65 10.22
C GLU A 103 6.93 -15.34 9.97
N GLY A 104 6.80 -14.93 8.70
CA GLY A 104 6.33 -13.57 8.38
C GLY A 104 7.30 -12.49 8.88
N GLY A 105 6.87 -11.24 8.87
CA GLY A 105 7.74 -10.14 9.27
C GLY A 105 7.12 -8.77 9.11
N GLU A 106 7.95 -7.76 9.37
CA GLU A 106 7.58 -6.36 9.24
C GLU A 106 8.73 -5.60 8.59
N ILE A 107 8.41 -4.79 7.58
CA ILE A 107 9.37 -3.94 6.88
C ILE A 107 8.92 -2.49 7.06
N ARG A 108 9.82 -1.63 7.55
CA ARG A 108 9.54 -0.21 7.78
C ARG A 108 10.40 0.65 6.86
N HIS A 109 9.78 1.61 6.18
CA HIS A 109 10.48 2.63 5.40
C HIS A 109 10.36 3.98 6.09
N ALA A 110 11.40 4.39 6.81
CA ALA A 110 11.39 5.61 7.61
C ALA A 110 11.11 6.86 6.76
N ALA A 111 11.78 6.99 5.60
CA ALA A 111 11.59 8.14 4.70
C ALA A 111 10.18 8.24 4.12
N ALA A 112 9.51 7.10 3.91
CA ALA A 112 8.17 7.03 3.35
C ALA A 112 7.09 6.99 4.44
N GLN A 113 7.51 6.98 5.71
CA GLN A 113 6.65 6.75 6.88
C GLN A 113 5.66 5.59 6.65
N SER A 114 6.18 4.48 6.10
CA SER A 114 5.37 3.36 5.64
C SER A 114 5.82 2.06 6.29
N THR A 115 4.88 1.16 6.54
CA THR A 115 5.11 -0.15 7.16
C THR A 115 4.36 -1.24 6.42
N LEU A 116 5.05 -2.31 6.04
CA LEU A 116 4.46 -3.53 5.47
C LEU A 116 4.52 -4.65 6.52
N VAL A 117 3.35 -5.13 6.95
CA VAL A 117 3.20 -6.23 7.90
C VAL A 117 2.79 -7.49 7.14
N ILE A 118 3.62 -8.53 7.24
CA ILE A 118 3.47 -9.79 6.54
C ILE A 118 3.18 -10.87 7.58
N PRO A 119 1.93 -11.36 7.68
CA PRO A 119 1.63 -12.42 8.62
C PRO A 119 2.34 -13.73 8.25
N PRO A 120 2.55 -14.64 9.21
CA PRO A 120 2.97 -16.02 8.94
C PRO A 120 2.14 -16.63 7.82
N THR A 121 2.79 -17.35 6.92
CA THR A 121 2.22 -18.05 5.76
C THR A 121 1.57 -17.16 4.69
N ALA A 122 1.73 -15.83 4.75
CA ALA A 122 1.19 -14.91 3.75
C ALA A 122 1.94 -14.94 2.42
N LEU A 123 3.21 -15.33 2.41
CA LEU A 123 4.00 -15.44 1.19
C LEU A 123 3.56 -16.65 0.34
N PRO A 124 3.62 -16.55 -1.01
CA PRO A 124 3.13 -17.57 -1.92
C PRO A 124 3.76 -18.94 -1.71
N ALA A 125 3.02 -20.00 -2.07
CA ALA A 125 3.45 -21.36 -1.83
C ALA A 125 4.61 -21.86 -2.69
N THR A 126 4.89 -21.14 -3.78
CA THR A 126 6.05 -21.36 -4.63
C THR A 126 7.37 -21.06 -3.93
N ALA A 127 7.34 -20.31 -2.83
CA ALA A 127 8.49 -20.20 -1.96
C ALA A 127 8.69 -21.52 -1.20
N GLN A 128 9.83 -22.17 -1.42
CA GLN A 128 10.17 -23.40 -0.71
C GLN A 128 10.11 -23.17 0.80
N SER A 129 9.53 -24.12 1.54
CA SER A 129 9.44 -24.04 3.00
C SER A 129 10.85 -23.91 3.59
N GLY A 130 11.07 -22.87 4.39
CA GLY A 130 12.36 -22.61 5.06
C GLY A 130 13.31 -21.68 4.29
N GLU A 131 13.11 -21.46 2.99
CA GLU A 131 13.92 -20.50 2.23
C GLU A 131 13.37 -19.06 2.38
N PRO A 132 14.22 -18.08 2.72
CA PRO A 132 13.80 -16.70 2.79
C PRO A 132 13.50 -16.13 1.40
N ILE A 133 12.49 -15.25 1.32
CA ILE A 133 12.22 -14.44 0.14
C ILE A 133 12.77 -13.04 0.38
N THR A 134 13.52 -12.53 -0.59
CA THR A 134 13.87 -11.10 -0.65
C THR A 134 12.64 -10.28 -0.96
N ILE A 135 12.22 -9.43 -0.03
CA ILE A 135 11.14 -8.47 -0.22
C ILE A 135 11.74 -7.08 -0.26
N THR A 136 11.38 -6.32 -1.28
CA THR A 136 11.83 -4.93 -1.44
C THR A 136 10.66 -3.97 -1.27
N MET A 137 10.95 -2.83 -0.65
CA MET A 137 10.07 -1.67 -0.58
C MET A 137 10.88 -0.47 -1.07
N GLU A 138 10.54 0.01 -2.25
CA GLU A 138 11.22 1.13 -2.91
C GLU A 138 10.30 2.35 -2.95
N VAL A 139 10.74 3.50 -2.43
CA VAL A 139 10.08 4.78 -2.67
C VAL A 139 10.34 5.20 -4.10
N ILE A 140 9.27 5.51 -4.81
CA ILE A 140 9.34 6.00 -6.18
C ILE A 140 8.71 7.39 -6.26
N GLU A 141 9.33 8.27 -7.01
CA GLU A 141 8.71 9.51 -7.43
C GLU A 141 7.75 9.19 -8.60
N LEU A 142 6.51 9.66 -8.52
CA LEU A 142 5.54 9.43 -9.60
C LEU A 142 5.97 10.10 -10.92
N THR A 143 6.85 11.10 -10.86
CA THR A 143 7.42 11.81 -12.02
C THR A 143 8.57 11.06 -12.68
N ASP A 144 9.30 10.21 -11.94
CA ASP A 144 10.55 9.59 -12.41
C ASP A 144 10.32 8.34 -13.26
N LEU A 145 9.06 7.94 -13.42
CA LEU A 145 8.65 6.83 -14.25
C LEU A 145 8.56 7.28 -15.73
N THR A 146 9.68 7.26 -16.46
CA THR A 146 9.69 7.47 -17.94
C THR A 146 9.92 6.13 -18.67
N PRO A 147 9.11 5.73 -19.68
CA PRO A 147 7.97 6.39 -20.34
C PRO A 147 6.61 5.98 -19.72
N GLN A 148 6.34 6.40 -18.49
CA GLN A 148 5.06 6.23 -17.78
C GLN A 148 4.43 7.58 -17.44
N THR A 149 4.41 8.51 -18.41
CA THR A 149 3.50 9.67 -18.37
C THR A 149 2.08 9.26 -18.02
N SER A 150 1.68 8.01 -18.29
CA SER A 150 0.39 7.46 -17.88
C SER A 150 0.17 7.30 -16.37
N ILE A 151 1.18 7.03 -15.51
CA ILE A 151 0.90 6.72 -14.09
C ILE A 151 0.46 7.97 -13.34
N ALA A 152 1.26 9.04 -13.39
CA ALA A 152 0.90 10.30 -12.76
C ALA A 152 -0.34 10.92 -13.42
N SER A 153 -0.42 10.91 -14.76
CA SER A 153 -1.58 11.45 -15.47
C SER A 153 -2.85 10.64 -15.23
N ALA A 154 -2.78 9.32 -15.01
CA ALA A 154 -3.96 8.53 -14.66
C ALA A 154 -4.53 8.89 -13.28
N ALA A 155 -3.68 9.24 -12.30
CA ALA A 155 -4.16 9.74 -11.01
C ALA A 155 -4.88 11.10 -11.19
N GLN A 156 -4.26 12.00 -11.95
CA GLN A 156 -4.82 13.33 -12.24
C GLN A 156 -6.14 13.25 -13.02
N ALA A 157 -6.27 12.30 -13.95
CA ALA A 157 -7.47 12.11 -14.78
C ALA A 157 -8.73 11.81 -13.95
N ILE A 158 -8.58 11.27 -12.74
CA ILE A 158 -9.67 11.00 -11.79
C ILE A 158 -9.61 11.88 -10.54
N GLY A 159 -8.84 12.97 -10.59
CA GLY A 159 -8.78 13.97 -9.53
C GLY A 159 -8.05 13.51 -8.25
N LEU A 160 -7.31 12.41 -8.28
CA LEU A 160 -6.49 11.98 -7.14
C LEU A 160 -5.32 12.92 -6.92
N LYS A 161 -5.07 13.28 -5.66
CA LYS A 161 -3.92 14.08 -5.24
C LYS A 161 -3.03 13.23 -4.34
N LEU A 162 -1.72 13.23 -4.60
CA LEU A 162 -0.79 12.45 -3.79
C LEU A 162 -0.86 12.94 -2.33
N GLY A 163 -1.21 12.03 -1.42
CA GLY A 163 -1.38 12.32 0.00
C GLY A 163 -0.21 11.84 0.87
N GLY A 164 0.74 11.10 0.30
CA GLY A 164 1.92 10.58 0.98
C GLY A 164 2.96 10.10 -0.04
N SER A 165 3.59 8.96 0.21
CA SER A 165 4.56 8.37 -0.72
C SER A 165 3.91 7.45 -1.77
N ALA A 166 4.66 7.16 -2.83
CA ALA A 166 4.42 6.01 -3.69
C ALA A 166 5.53 4.97 -3.47
N LEU A 167 5.14 3.69 -3.46
CA LEU A 167 6.01 2.56 -3.14
C LEU A 167 5.92 1.51 -4.25
N ARG A 168 7.06 0.98 -4.67
CA ARG A 168 7.13 -0.26 -5.43
C ARG A 168 7.47 -1.40 -4.47
N LEU A 169 6.56 -2.35 -4.34
CA LEU A 169 6.78 -3.57 -3.55
C LEU A 169 7.24 -4.69 -4.47
N GLY A 170 8.36 -5.34 -4.13
CA GLY A 170 8.94 -6.44 -4.88
C GLY A 170 8.95 -7.76 -4.10
N PRO A 171 8.96 -8.91 -4.79
CA PRO A 171 9.06 -9.07 -6.24
C PRO A 171 7.72 -8.83 -6.97
N ALA A 172 7.74 -8.09 -8.08
CA ALA A 172 6.53 -7.65 -8.78
C ALA A 172 5.68 -8.82 -9.30
N GLY A 173 4.35 -8.70 -9.20
CA GLY A 173 3.39 -9.63 -9.81
C GLY A 173 3.13 -10.93 -9.03
N LEU A 174 3.87 -11.20 -7.94
CA LEU A 174 3.55 -12.33 -7.07
C LEU A 174 2.31 -12.03 -6.21
N ALA A 175 1.42 -13.00 -6.09
CA ALA A 175 0.26 -12.93 -5.21
C ALA A 175 0.62 -13.44 -3.79
N PHE A 176 -0.02 -12.86 -2.78
CA PHE A 176 0.09 -13.37 -1.42
C PHE A 176 -0.92 -14.51 -1.19
N ALA A 177 -0.52 -15.51 -0.41
CA ALA A 177 -1.41 -16.59 0.04
C ALA A 177 -2.42 -16.13 1.10
N LYS A 178 -2.07 -15.07 1.85
CA LYS A 178 -2.96 -14.35 2.78
C LYS A 178 -2.72 -12.86 2.65
N PRO A 179 -3.73 -12.00 2.89
CA PRO A 179 -3.52 -10.56 2.81
C PRO A 179 -2.40 -10.08 3.73
N VAL A 180 -1.51 -9.23 3.21
CA VAL A 180 -0.53 -8.47 3.99
C VAL A 180 -1.08 -7.09 4.31
N THR A 181 -0.64 -6.42 5.36
CA THR A 181 -1.12 -5.07 5.70
C THR A 181 -0.09 -4.03 5.32
N LEU A 182 -0.45 -3.10 4.43
CA LEU A 182 0.35 -1.90 4.18
C LEU A 182 -0.23 -0.73 4.96
N LYS A 183 0.64 0.01 5.63
CA LYS A 183 0.36 1.24 6.36
C LYS A 183 1.18 2.37 5.78
N MET A 184 0.55 3.52 5.53
CA MET A 184 1.20 4.70 4.97
C MET A 184 0.71 5.94 5.71
N ALA A 185 1.62 6.80 6.15
CA ALA A 185 1.26 8.07 6.75
C ALA A 185 0.99 9.14 5.68
N LEU A 186 0.03 10.02 5.96
CA LEU A 186 -0.18 11.22 5.16
C LEU A 186 0.99 12.20 5.34
N SER A 187 1.39 12.89 4.27
CA SER A 187 2.44 13.92 4.29
C SER A 187 1.99 15.21 5.00
N SER A 188 0.68 15.38 5.21
CA SER A 188 0.07 16.50 5.94
C SER A 188 -0.78 15.98 7.11
N SER A 189 -1.15 16.90 8.01
CA SER A 189 -2.18 16.60 9.00
C SER A 189 -3.50 16.22 8.32
N CYS A 190 -4.28 15.38 8.99
CA CYS A 190 -5.59 14.94 8.54
C CYS A 190 -6.68 15.72 9.27
N ALA A 191 -7.56 16.37 8.50
CA ALA A 191 -8.77 16.96 9.03
C ALA A 191 -9.85 15.88 9.19
N PRO A 192 -10.89 16.09 10.01
CA PRO A 192 -12.01 15.14 10.13
C PRO A 192 -12.74 14.86 8.80
N THR A 193 -12.63 15.76 7.83
CA THR A 193 -13.20 15.65 6.48
C THR A 193 -12.26 15.00 5.48
N THR A 194 -11.01 14.70 5.87
CA THR A 194 -10.03 14.06 4.99
C THR A 194 -10.53 12.68 4.58
N LYS A 195 -10.54 12.44 3.27
CA LYS A 195 -10.72 11.11 2.68
C LYS A 195 -9.44 10.74 1.96
N ALA A 196 -8.94 9.55 2.26
CA ALA A 196 -7.71 9.04 1.69
C ALA A 196 -7.78 7.53 1.57
N GLY A 197 -6.99 6.98 0.66
CA GLY A 197 -6.91 5.54 0.43
C GLY A 197 -5.56 5.15 -0.15
N ILE A 198 -5.20 3.89 0.06
CA ILE A 198 -4.11 3.25 -0.66
C ILE A 198 -4.67 2.78 -2.01
N TYR A 199 -3.98 3.13 -3.08
CA TYR A 199 -4.27 2.70 -4.43
C TYR A 199 -3.13 1.86 -4.97
N TRP A 200 -3.43 0.95 -5.88
CA TRP A 200 -2.45 0.17 -6.60
C TRP A 200 -2.54 0.44 -8.10
N TRP A 201 -1.39 0.45 -8.77
CA TRP A 201 -1.34 0.63 -10.21
C TRP A 201 -1.71 -0.68 -10.91
N ASN A 202 -2.81 -0.68 -11.68
CA ASN A 202 -3.16 -1.79 -12.54
C ASN A 202 -2.47 -1.65 -13.90
N PRO A 203 -1.42 -2.44 -14.20
CA PRO A 203 -0.66 -2.28 -15.43
C PRO A 203 -1.42 -2.72 -16.68
N ASN A 204 -2.50 -3.49 -16.54
CA ASN A 204 -3.33 -3.96 -17.65
C ASN A 204 -4.32 -2.87 -18.07
N LEU A 205 -4.98 -2.26 -17.08
CA LEU A 205 -5.96 -1.19 -17.31
C LEU A 205 -5.31 0.19 -17.46
N LYS A 206 -4.04 0.33 -17.06
CA LYS A 206 -3.32 1.61 -16.99
C LYS A 206 -4.07 2.62 -16.10
N VAL A 207 -4.56 2.18 -14.95
CA VAL A 207 -5.28 3.01 -13.98
C VAL A 207 -4.87 2.70 -12.55
N TRP A 208 -5.06 3.68 -11.68
CA TRP A 208 -5.02 3.47 -10.23
C TRP A 208 -6.32 2.86 -9.75
N GLN A 209 -6.22 1.77 -8.98
CA GLN A 209 -7.38 1.14 -8.36
C GLN A 209 -7.26 1.24 -6.85
N ARG A 210 -8.33 1.69 -6.20
CA ARG A 210 -8.37 1.75 -4.73
C ARG A 210 -8.26 0.35 -4.18
N VAL A 211 -7.40 0.14 -3.19
CA VAL A 211 -7.34 -1.13 -2.46
C VAL A 211 -8.60 -1.24 -1.61
N THR A 212 -9.31 -2.36 -1.74
CA THR A 212 -10.50 -2.66 -0.94
C THR A 212 -10.15 -2.64 0.55
N ASP A 213 -11.07 -2.14 1.37
CA ASP A 213 -10.89 -2.00 2.83
C ASP A 213 -9.72 -1.10 3.24
N SER A 214 -9.37 -0.11 2.41
CA SER A 214 -8.46 0.95 2.83
C SER A 214 -9.15 1.88 3.84
N THR A 215 -8.56 1.99 5.04
CA THR A 215 -9.10 2.71 6.18
C THR A 215 -8.14 3.80 6.66
N LEU A 216 -8.63 5.03 6.80
CA LEU A 216 -7.90 6.15 7.39
C LEU A 216 -8.14 6.20 8.91
N ASN A 217 -7.06 6.19 9.68
CA ASN A 217 -7.08 6.51 11.10
C ASN A 217 -6.82 8.02 11.27
N LEU A 218 -7.85 8.77 11.65
CA LEU A 218 -7.79 10.23 11.85
C LEU A 218 -6.93 10.67 13.04
N ALA A 219 -6.67 9.80 14.02
CA ALA A 219 -5.84 10.16 15.17
C ALA A 219 -4.34 10.13 14.82
N SER A 220 -3.94 9.18 13.97
CA SER A 220 -2.54 9.00 13.57
C SER A 220 -2.23 9.49 12.15
N CYS A 221 -3.25 9.93 11.40
CA CYS A 221 -3.16 10.24 9.97
C CYS A 221 -2.51 9.12 9.15
N GLU A 222 -2.76 7.87 9.54
CA GLU A 222 -2.25 6.66 8.88
C GLU A 222 -3.39 6.01 8.11
N VAL A 223 -3.13 5.62 6.86
CA VAL A 223 -4.01 4.77 6.08
C VAL A 223 -3.47 3.35 6.08
N SER A 224 -4.33 2.39 6.42
CA SER A 224 -4.02 0.96 6.32
C SER A 224 -4.86 0.28 5.25
N ALA A 225 -4.32 -0.71 4.55
CA ALA A 225 -5.07 -1.53 3.61
C ALA A 225 -4.52 -2.96 3.51
N PRO A 226 -5.38 -3.97 3.30
CA PRO A 226 -4.97 -5.33 3.01
C PRO A 226 -4.53 -5.47 1.53
N LEU A 227 -3.33 -6.00 1.29
CA LEU A 227 -2.80 -6.24 -0.05
C LEU A 227 -2.80 -7.73 -0.36
N ASN A 228 -3.16 -8.08 -1.60
CA ASN A 228 -3.22 -9.47 -2.08
C ASN A 228 -2.12 -9.82 -3.09
N HIS A 229 -1.28 -8.86 -3.47
CA HIS A 229 -0.15 -9.07 -4.38
C HIS A 229 0.91 -7.99 -4.23
N PHE A 230 2.06 -8.17 -4.87
CA PHE A 230 3.10 -7.16 -5.00
C PHE A 230 2.85 -6.27 -6.23
N SER A 231 2.88 -4.94 -6.03
CA SER A 231 2.61 -3.95 -7.06
C SER A 231 3.26 -2.60 -6.72
N ILE A 232 2.97 -1.59 -7.54
CA ILE A 232 3.15 -0.18 -7.20
C ILE A 232 1.91 0.27 -6.42
N TYR A 233 2.13 0.83 -5.23
CA TYR A 233 1.12 1.40 -4.36
C TYR A 233 1.37 2.89 -4.16
N ALA A 234 0.32 3.66 -3.95
CA ALA A 234 0.44 5.06 -3.56
C ALA A 234 -0.69 5.46 -2.62
N LEU A 235 -0.37 6.35 -1.69
CA LEU A 235 -1.35 6.99 -0.82
C LEU A 235 -1.90 8.23 -1.51
N PHE A 236 -3.19 8.22 -1.86
CA PHE A 236 -3.87 9.37 -2.44
C PHE A 236 -4.92 9.93 -1.48
N LEU A 237 -5.13 11.24 -1.58
CA LEU A 237 -6.36 11.90 -1.13
C LEU A 237 -7.44 11.64 -2.17
N ASP A 238 -8.60 11.19 -1.71
CA ASP A 238 -9.76 10.99 -2.56
C ASP A 238 -10.25 12.36 -3.04
N PRO A 239 -10.74 12.48 -4.29
CA PRO A 239 -11.34 13.73 -4.74
C PRO A 239 -12.54 14.09 -3.84
N PRO A 240 -12.84 15.39 -3.67
CA PRO A 240 -14.07 15.78 -2.99
C PRO A 240 -15.26 15.18 -3.74
N GLU A 241 -16.13 14.50 -3.01
CA GLU A 241 -17.37 13.98 -3.59
C GLU A 241 -18.20 15.15 -4.13
N PRO A 242 -18.78 15.04 -5.34
CA PRO A 242 -19.60 16.10 -5.89
C PRO A 242 -20.84 16.33 -5.04
N SER A 243 -21.37 17.55 -5.05
CA SER A 243 -22.57 17.92 -4.29
C SER A 243 -23.86 17.38 -4.91
N SER A 244 -23.89 17.19 -6.24
CA SER A 244 -25.02 16.60 -6.95
C SER A 244 -24.73 15.15 -7.34
N LEU A 245 -25.75 14.31 -7.30
CA LEU A 245 -25.73 13.01 -7.94
C LEU A 245 -25.96 13.15 -9.45
N GLU A 246 -24.95 12.82 -10.25
CA GLU A 246 -25.02 12.78 -11.71
C GLU A 246 -24.43 11.47 -12.25
N LEU A 247 -24.99 11.01 -13.37
CA LEU A 247 -24.46 9.89 -14.16
C LEU A 247 -23.73 10.45 -15.38
N GLY A 248 -22.57 9.89 -15.68
CA GLY A 248 -21.83 10.17 -16.90
C GLY A 248 -22.32 9.30 -18.06
N GLU A 249 -21.40 8.72 -18.81
CA GLU A 249 -21.77 7.76 -19.86
C GLU A 249 -22.38 6.48 -19.26
N VAL A 250 -23.50 6.07 -19.86
CA VAL A 250 -24.18 4.83 -19.52
C VAL A 250 -24.42 4.05 -20.80
N TYR A 251 -23.83 2.86 -20.89
CA TYR A 251 -24.00 1.98 -22.04
C TYR A 251 -23.84 0.51 -21.66
N VAL A 252 -24.18 -0.37 -22.60
CA VAL A 252 -24.00 -1.81 -22.48
C VAL A 252 -23.02 -2.26 -23.56
N PHE A 253 -22.03 -3.09 -23.19
CA PHE A 253 -21.06 -3.63 -24.13
C PHE A 253 -20.81 -5.14 -23.87
N PRO A 254 -20.50 -5.94 -24.89
CA PRO A 254 -20.65 -5.60 -26.31
C PRO A 254 -22.12 -5.37 -26.69
N ASN A 255 -22.36 -4.54 -27.70
CA ASN A 255 -23.69 -4.27 -28.24
C ASN A 255 -23.63 -4.19 -29.77
N PRO A 256 -24.14 -5.20 -30.52
CA PRO A 256 -24.83 -6.39 -30.01
C PRO A 256 -23.88 -7.33 -29.24
N ALA A 257 -24.39 -7.96 -28.18
CA ALA A 257 -23.73 -9.11 -27.56
C ALA A 257 -23.98 -10.35 -28.40
N ARG A 258 -22.92 -10.95 -28.96
CA ARG A 258 -23.02 -12.08 -29.90
C ARG A 258 -22.56 -13.38 -29.26
N LYS A 259 -23.23 -14.50 -29.60
CA LYS A 259 -22.89 -15.84 -29.11
C LYS A 259 -22.83 -15.84 -27.58
N GLU A 260 -21.79 -16.41 -26.98
CA GLU A 260 -21.58 -16.52 -25.54
C GLU A 260 -21.15 -15.20 -24.85
N GLN A 261 -21.09 -14.08 -25.58
CA GLN A 261 -20.74 -12.79 -24.97
C GLN A 261 -21.81 -12.34 -23.96
N LYS A 262 -21.36 -11.96 -22.76
CA LYS A 262 -22.22 -11.45 -21.70
C LYS A 262 -22.27 -9.92 -21.75
N PRO A 263 -23.45 -9.29 -21.94
CA PRO A 263 -23.58 -7.85 -21.92
C PRO A 263 -23.21 -7.31 -20.55
N THR A 264 -22.35 -6.31 -20.53
CA THR A 264 -21.87 -5.63 -19.32
C THR A 264 -22.32 -4.18 -19.36
N PHE A 265 -23.03 -3.77 -18.32
CA PHE A 265 -23.45 -2.40 -18.10
C PHE A 265 -22.26 -1.62 -17.58
N HIS A 266 -21.92 -0.52 -18.26
CA HIS A 266 -20.97 0.48 -17.83
C HIS A 266 -21.75 1.72 -17.38
N ILE A 267 -21.61 2.11 -16.11
CA ILE A 267 -22.33 3.24 -15.54
C ILE A 267 -21.30 4.19 -14.91
N GLU A 268 -20.91 5.23 -15.65
CA GLU A 268 -20.02 6.26 -15.10
C GLU A 268 -20.74 7.10 -14.05
N THR A 269 -20.03 7.40 -12.97
CA THR A 269 -20.48 8.38 -11.98
C THR A 269 -19.29 9.02 -11.29
N GLN A 270 -19.48 10.26 -10.86
CA GLN A 270 -18.47 11.00 -10.11
C GLN A 270 -18.59 10.79 -8.59
N ALA A 271 -19.61 10.03 -8.16
CA ALA A 271 -19.94 9.86 -6.75
C ALA A 271 -20.05 8.39 -6.33
N THR A 272 -19.80 8.13 -5.06
CA THR A 272 -20.13 6.83 -4.47
C THR A 272 -21.65 6.72 -4.25
N LEU A 273 -22.26 5.63 -4.76
CA LEU A 273 -23.70 5.41 -4.70
C LEU A 273 -24.06 4.61 -3.45
N SER A 274 -25.19 4.93 -2.84
CA SER A 274 -25.80 4.10 -1.79
C SER A 274 -26.44 2.84 -2.40
N SER A 275 -27.03 2.97 -3.59
CA SER A 275 -27.56 1.85 -4.36
C SER A 275 -27.61 2.15 -5.87
N LEU A 276 -27.45 1.12 -6.68
CA LEU A 276 -27.74 1.14 -8.12
C LEU A 276 -28.67 -0.02 -8.46
N ASP A 277 -29.95 0.27 -8.74
CA ASP A 277 -30.93 -0.72 -9.21
C ASP A 277 -30.90 -0.80 -10.73
N ILE A 278 -30.71 -2.00 -11.27
CA ILE A 278 -30.62 -2.32 -12.69
C ILE A 278 -31.79 -3.25 -13.00
N ARG A 279 -32.66 -2.85 -13.93
CA ARG A 279 -33.80 -3.66 -14.38
C ARG A 279 -33.75 -3.83 -15.89
N ILE A 280 -33.95 -5.04 -16.37
CA ILE A 280 -33.89 -5.40 -17.78
C ILE A 280 -35.22 -5.99 -18.21
N TYR A 281 -35.73 -5.50 -19.34
CA TYR A 281 -37.03 -5.82 -19.90
C TYR A 281 -36.88 -6.33 -21.33
N ASP A 282 -37.80 -7.20 -21.75
CA ASP A 282 -37.93 -7.59 -23.15
C ASP A 282 -38.69 -6.54 -23.98
N ALA A 283 -38.94 -6.86 -25.26
CA ALA A 283 -39.66 -5.97 -26.17
C ALA A 283 -41.16 -5.82 -25.83
N THR A 284 -41.72 -6.70 -25.01
CA THR A 284 -43.11 -6.60 -24.53
C THR A 284 -43.23 -5.76 -23.25
N GLY A 285 -42.10 -5.40 -22.63
CA GLY A 285 -42.04 -4.71 -21.35
C GLY A 285 -42.06 -5.66 -20.15
N GLN A 286 -41.94 -6.97 -20.36
CA GLN A 286 -41.81 -7.94 -19.27
C GLN A 286 -40.44 -7.81 -18.62
N LEU A 287 -40.42 -7.72 -17.28
CA LEU A 287 -39.19 -7.72 -16.51
C LEU A 287 -38.54 -9.11 -16.57
N LEU A 288 -37.33 -9.19 -17.12
CA LEU A 288 -36.55 -10.42 -17.23
C LEU A 288 -35.48 -10.55 -16.15
N HIS A 289 -34.90 -9.43 -15.71
CA HIS A 289 -33.80 -9.44 -14.76
C HIS A 289 -33.79 -8.18 -13.90
N GLN A 290 -33.40 -8.35 -12.64
CA GLN A 290 -33.17 -7.25 -11.72
C GLN A 290 -31.92 -7.50 -10.88
N LYS A 291 -31.10 -6.46 -10.71
CA LYS A 291 -29.95 -6.47 -9.81
C LYS A 291 -29.83 -5.13 -9.10
N THR A 292 -29.72 -5.17 -7.77
CA THR A 292 -29.30 -4.00 -6.99
C THR A 292 -27.84 -4.18 -6.56
N LEU A 293 -27.01 -3.17 -6.86
CA LEU A 293 -25.65 -3.07 -6.33
C LEU A 293 -25.68 -2.15 -5.11
N THR A 294 -25.18 -2.62 -3.97
CA THR A 294 -25.08 -1.86 -2.71
C THR A 294 -23.69 -2.03 -2.11
N GLY A 295 -23.16 -0.98 -1.47
CA GLY A 295 -21.91 -1.06 -0.72
C GLY A 295 -20.63 -1.14 -1.56
N ASN A 296 -20.73 -1.15 -2.89
CA ASN A 296 -19.56 -1.14 -3.78
C ASN A 296 -19.15 0.30 -4.08
N SER A 297 -17.86 0.61 -4.05
CA SER A 297 -17.32 1.83 -4.65
C SER A 297 -17.22 1.67 -6.18
N PRO A 298 -17.41 2.76 -6.96
CA PRO A 298 -17.13 2.71 -8.38
C PRO A 298 -15.67 2.32 -8.60
N GLN A 299 -15.43 1.52 -9.63
CA GLN A 299 -14.09 1.14 -10.02
C GLN A 299 -13.54 2.19 -10.99
N VAL A 300 -12.23 2.44 -10.92
CA VAL A 300 -11.57 3.20 -11.97
C VAL A 300 -11.46 2.30 -13.19
N THR A 301 -12.03 2.76 -14.30
CA THR A 301 -12.05 2.07 -15.59
C THR A 301 -11.26 2.90 -16.61
N ASN A 302 -10.71 2.24 -17.62
CA ASN A 302 -10.13 2.89 -18.79
C ASN A 302 -10.72 2.24 -20.03
N ARG A 303 -11.68 2.93 -20.67
CA ARG A 303 -12.32 2.45 -21.89
C ARG A 303 -12.07 3.45 -23.00
N ALA A 304 -11.52 2.96 -24.11
CA ALA A 304 -11.12 3.78 -25.26
C ALA A 304 -10.19 4.97 -24.91
N GLY A 305 -9.32 4.80 -23.90
CA GLY A 305 -8.38 5.84 -23.46
C GLY A 305 -8.99 6.87 -22.50
N LYS A 306 -10.27 6.77 -22.17
CA LYS A 306 -10.95 7.61 -21.17
C LYS A 306 -10.94 6.91 -19.82
N VAL A 307 -10.30 7.55 -18.85
CA VAL A 307 -10.30 7.10 -17.45
C VAL A 307 -11.50 7.69 -16.72
N ALA A 308 -12.34 6.85 -16.12
CA ALA A 308 -13.53 7.28 -15.38
C ALA A 308 -13.84 6.34 -14.21
N LEU A 309 -14.51 6.88 -13.19
CA LEU A 309 -15.13 6.09 -12.12
C LEU A 309 -16.44 5.52 -12.66
N ALA A 310 -16.58 4.18 -12.63
CA ALA A 310 -17.76 3.50 -13.14
C ALA A 310 -18.15 2.27 -12.32
N TYR A 311 -19.44 1.97 -12.30
CA TYR A 311 -19.94 0.66 -11.91
C TYR A 311 -20.01 -0.22 -13.14
N GLU A 312 -19.49 -1.44 -13.02
CA GLU A 312 -19.65 -2.47 -14.05
C GLU A 312 -20.50 -3.62 -13.53
N TYR A 313 -21.49 -4.03 -14.31
CA TYR A 313 -22.34 -5.17 -14.01
C TYR A 313 -22.51 -6.06 -15.23
N THR A 314 -21.96 -7.28 -15.19
CA THR A 314 -22.14 -8.28 -16.25
C THR A 314 -23.42 -9.08 -16.00
N TRP A 315 -24.34 -9.03 -16.96
CA TRP A 315 -25.56 -9.83 -16.92
C TRP A 315 -25.32 -11.18 -17.60
N ASP A 316 -25.66 -12.27 -16.91
CA ASP A 316 -25.65 -13.59 -17.51
C ASP A 316 -26.87 -13.78 -18.41
N SER A 317 -26.63 -13.73 -19.71
CA SER A 317 -27.67 -13.73 -20.73
C SER A 317 -27.77 -15.07 -21.46
N THR A 318 -27.13 -16.14 -20.97
CA THR A 318 -27.05 -17.44 -21.68
C THR A 318 -28.41 -18.01 -22.08
N ASP A 319 -29.43 -17.80 -21.23
CA ASP A 319 -30.76 -18.41 -21.40
C ASP A 319 -31.81 -17.44 -21.97
N ILE A 320 -31.38 -16.32 -22.57
CA ILE A 320 -32.28 -15.39 -23.24
C ILE A 320 -32.21 -15.52 -24.77
N ALA A 321 -33.35 -15.29 -25.42
CA ALA A 321 -33.47 -15.31 -26.88
C ALA A 321 -32.67 -14.17 -27.55
N SER A 322 -32.51 -14.25 -28.87
CA SER A 322 -32.06 -13.10 -29.66
C SER A 322 -33.13 -12.01 -29.64
N GLY A 323 -32.73 -10.75 -29.47
CA GLY A 323 -33.69 -9.65 -29.43
C GLY A 323 -33.13 -8.31 -29.00
N VAL A 324 -34.02 -7.33 -28.98
CA VAL A 324 -33.79 -6.00 -28.38
C VAL A 324 -34.31 -6.03 -26.95
N TYR A 325 -33.46 -5.60 -26.03
CA TYR A 325 -33.76 -5.50 -24.61
C TYR A 325 -33.70 -4.05 -24.19
N PHE A 326 -34.58 -3.68 -23.26
CA PHE A 326 -34.63 -2.37 -22.65
C PHE A 326 -34.13 -2.47 -21.21
N TYR A 327 -33.55 -1.40 -20.70
CA TYR A 327 -33.18 -1.35 -19.29
C TYR A 327 -33.53 -0.02 -18.65
N THR A 328 -33.75 -0.07 -17.34
CA THR A 328 -33.80 1.11 -16.48
C THR A 328 -32.75 0.98 -15.39
N LEU A 329 -32.12 2.10 -15.07
CA LEU A 329 -31.20 2.24 -13.96
C LEU A 329 -31.77 3.27 -12.99
N LYS A 330 -31.68 3.00 -11.71
CA LYS A 330 -31.94 3.97 -10.64
C LYS A 330 -30.72 4.02 -9.73
N ALA A 331 -29.92 5.07 -9.88
CA ALA A 331 -28.84 5.40 -8.98
C ALA A 331 -29.40 6.19 -7.79
N SER A 332 -28.90 5.94 -6.58
CA SER A 332 -29.33 6.66 -5.38
C SER A 332 -28.15 6.95 -4.46
N ARG A 333 -28.12 8.15 -3.89
CA ARG A 333 -27.11 8.61 -2.93
C ARG A 333 -27.75 9.61 -1.98
N GLN A 334 -27.66 9.37 -0.67
CA GLN A 334 -28.10 10.33 0.37
C GLN A 334 -29.51 10.91 0.15
N GLY A 335 -30.45 10.10 -0.35
CA GLY A 335 -31.83 10.52 -0.64
C GLY A 335 -32.04 11.12 -2.03
N GLU A 336 -30.98 11.49 -2.76
CA GLU A 336 -31.05 11.87 -4.17
C GLU A 336 -31.14 10.63 -5.06
N THR A 337 -31.86 10.76 -6.17
CA THR A 337 -31.99 9.68 -7.16
C THR A 337 -31.89 10.19 -8.58
N VAL A 338 -31.13 9.48 -9.42
CA VAL A 338 -31.07 9.71 -10.87
C VAL A 338 -31.52 8.44 -11.59
N ASN A 339 -32.38 8.61 -12.59
CA ASN A 339 -32.86 7.51 -13.41
C ASN A 339 -32.26 7.61 -14.82
N HIS A 340 -31.90 6.46 -15.39
CA HIS A 340 -31.45 6.36 -16.77
C HIS A 340 -32.20 5.21 -17.47
N LYS A 341 -32.41 5.32 -18.79
CA LYS A 341 -33.04 4.28 -19.60
C LYS A 341 -32.24 4.08 -20.88
N GLY A 342 -32.13 2.84 -21.33
CA GLY A 342 -31.48 2.53 -22.60
C GLY A 342 -31.95 1.22 -23.20
N LYS A 343 -31.27 0.80 -24.26
CA LYS A 343 -31.53 -0.46 -24.96
C LYS A 343 -30.23 -1.09 -25.46
N PHE A 344 -30.25 -2.40 -25.62
CA PHE A 344 -29.13 -3.16 -26.21
C PHE A 344 -29.66 -4.39 -26.94
N VAL A 345 -28.81 -5.02 -27.74
CA VAL A 345 -29.16 -6.15 -28.59
C VAL A 345 -28.37 -7.39 -28.16
N VAL A 346 -29.04 -8.53 -28.14
CA VAL A 346 -28.41 -9.85 -27.97
C VAL A 346 -28.69 -10.71 -29.19
N VAL A 347 -27.66 -11.42 -29.68
CA VAL A 347 -27.72 -12.31 -30.84
C VAL A 347 -27.11 -13.66 -30.45
N ARG A 348 -27.96 -14.68 -30.36
CA ARG A 348 -27.62 -16.08 -30.07
C ARG A 348 -27.33 -16.87 -31.34
#